data_AF-R0JXW1-F1
#
_entry.id   AF-R0JXW1-F1
#
_cell.length_a   1.000
_cell.length_b   1.000
_cell.length_c   1.000
_cell.angle_alpha   90.00
_cell.angle_beta   90.00
_cell.angle_gamma   90.00
#
_symmetry.space_group_name_H-M   'P 1'
#
loop_
_entity.id
_entity.type
_entity.pdbx_description
1 polymer ?
#
loop_
_entity_poly.entity_id
_entity_poly.type
_entity_poly.pdbx_seq_one_letter_code
_entity_poly.pdbx_strand_id
1 'polypeptide(L)'
;LSHPDLVEGLVLINVDPCAKGWIDWAASKFSGWTTNIVDIVLAHHFGHEELQANLDLIQTYRLHIAQDINQDNLQLFLTSYNSRRDLEIERPVLGISENTAKTLKCPALLVVGDNSPAVEAVVECNSRLDPTKTTLLKMADCGGLPQVVQPGKLTEAFKYFVQGMGYMPAASMTRLIRSRTHSSSSVGSGESIRSRSHTSNHGEGSAGTPEGIDLQDAPQTMEVSC
;
A
#
# COMPACT_ATOMS: atom_id res chain seq x y z
N LEU A 1 9.64 -8.60 -17.05
CA LEU A 1 10.99 -8.32 -17.60
C LEU A 1 11.27 -9.13 -18.85
N SER A 2 11.30 -10.47 -18.80
CA SER A 2 11.62 -11.30 -19.98
C SER A 2 10.60 -11.21 -21.11
N HIS A 3 9.30 -11.10 -20.78
CA HIS A 3 8.20 -10.99 -21.72
C HIS A 3 7.27 -9.84 -21.31
N PRO A 4 7.65 -8.58 -21.58
CA PRO A 4 6.86 -7.42 -21.15
C PRO A 4 5.47 -7.37 -21.80
N ASP A 5 5.33 -7.85 -23.04
CA ASP A 5 4.07 -7.80 -23.79
C ASP A 5 2.98 -8.75 -23.26
N LEU A 6 3.35 -9.69 -22.37
CA LEU A 6 2.42 -10.63 -21.73
C LEU A 6 1.97 -10.17 -20.34
N VAL A 7 2.43 -9.01 -19.88
CA VAL A 7 2.18 -8.52 -18.53
C VAL A 7 1.62 -7.10 -18.58
N GLU A 8 0.34 -6.96 -18.29
CA GLU A 8 -0.34 -5.66 -18.30
C GLU A 8 -0.17 -4.88 -17.00
N GLY A 9 0.04 -5.55 -15.87
CA GLY A 9 0.25 -4.93 -14.58
C GLY A 9 0.69 -5.94 -13.52
N LEU A 10 1.37 -5.46 -12.48
CA LEU A 10 1.87 -6.30 -11.38
C LEU A 10 1.47 -5.74 -10.02
N VAL A 11 1.02 -6.61 -9.13
CA VAL A 11 0.90 -6.32 -7.69
C VAL A 11 1.96 -7.15 -6.97
N LEU A 12 2.96 -6.49 -6.41
CA LEU A 12 4.14 -7.13 -5.84
C LEU A 12 4.14 -6.93 -4.32
N ILE A 13 3.70 -7.96 -3.60
CA ILE A 13 3.67 -7.97 -2.13
C ILE A 13 5.02 -8.45 -1.59
N ASN A 14 5.64 -7.69 -0.69
CA ASN A 14 6.91 -8.04 -0.04
C ASN A 14 8.05 -8.40 -1.02
N VAL A 15 8.09 -7.77 -2.20
CA VAL A 15 9.12 -8.05 -3.20
C VAL A 15 10.50 -7.62 -2.73
N ASP A 16 11.49 -8.49 -2.93
CA ASP A 16 12.90 -8.19 -2.78
C ASP A 16 13.63 -8.44 -4.11
N PRO A 17 14.04 -7.38 -4.84
CA PRO A 17 14.73 -7.50 -6.11
C PRO A 17 16.22 -7.81 -5.95
N CYS A 18 16.76 -7.72 -4.73
CA CYS A 18 18.18 -7.85 -4.47
C CYS A 18 18.56 -9.32 -4.26
N ALA A 19 19.81 -9.66 -4.60
CA ALA A 19 20.40 -10.92 -4.15
C ALA A 19 20.47 -10.92 -2.61
N LYS A 20 20.28 -12.08 -1.99
CA LYS A 20 20.38 -12.19 -0.53
C LYS A 20 21.79 -11.75 -0.07
N GLY A 21 21.86 -10.74 0.79
CA GLY A 21 23.13 -10.24 1.32
C GLY A 21 23.91 -11.33 2.06
N TRP A 22 25.24 -11.27 2.00
CA TRP A 22 26.13 -12.23 2.67
C TRP A 22 25.94 -12.28 4.20
N ILE A 23 25.48 -11.20 4.82
CA ILE A 23 25.15 -11.11 6.26
C ILE A 23 23.84 -11.87 6.55
N ASP A 24 22.79 -11.69 5.74
CA ASP A 24 21.55 -12.46 5.85
C ASP A 24 21.77 -13.94 5.54
N TRP A 25 22.70 -14.24 4.63
CA TRP A 25 23.13 -15.60 4.36
C TRP A 25 23.83 -16.22 5.58
N ALA A 26 24.78 -15.51 6.20
CA ALA A 26 25.47 -15.97 7.41
C ALA A 26 24.51 -16.13 8.59
N ALA A 27 23.62 -15.17 8.84
CA ALA A 27 22.59 -15.28 9.87
C ALA A 27 21.65 -16.48 9.62
N SER A 28 21.27 -16.74 8.36
CA SER A 28 20.47 -17.92 7.99
C SER A 28 21.22 -19.25 8.05
N LYS A 29 22.56 -19.25 7.90
CA LYS A 29 23.40 -20.45 8.01
C LYS A 29 23.76 -20.80 9.45
N PHE A 30 24.01 -19.80 10.31
CA PHE A 30 24.30 -20.01 11.73
C PHE A 30 23.04 -20.36 12.54
N SER A 31 21.86 -19.85 12.15
CA SER A 31 20.58 -20.37 12.66
C SER A 31 20.26 -21.76 12.09
N GLY A 32 20.48 -21.99 10.80
CA GLY A 32 20.13 -23.22 10.09
C GLY A 32 20.81 -24.52 10.53
N TRP A 33 21.80 -24.50 11.43
CA TRP A 33 22.34 -25.75 12.01
C TRP A 33 21.41 -26.31 13.10
N THR A 34 20.57 -25.48 13.74
CA THR A 34 19.68 -25.90 14.83
C THR A 34 18.21 -25.51 14.63
N THR A 35 17.88 -24.68 13.63
CA THR A 35 16.54 -24.09 13.48
C THR A 35 15.69 -24.80 12.41
N ASN A 36 14.43 -25.12 12.75
CA ASN A 36 13.46 -25.80 11.89
C ASN A 36 13.16 -24.98 10.61
N ILE A 37 13.05 -25.64 9.44
CA ILE A 37 12.68 -24.99 8.16
C ILE A 37 11.39 -24.16 8.29
N VAL A 38 10.43 -24.64 9.07
CA VAL A 38 9.17 -23.94 9.35
C VAL A 38 9.44 -22.58 9.99
N ASP A 39 10.34 -22.52 10.98
CA ASP A 39 10.68 -21.27 11.66
C ASP A 39 11.45 -20.30 10.76
N ILE A 40 12.27 -20.82 9.84
CA ILE A 40 12.95 -19.99 8.82
C ILE A 40 11.91 -19.35 7.88
N VAL A 41 10.91 -20.11 7.43
CA VAL A 41 9.84 -19.59 6.57
C VAL A 41 8.96 -18.59 7.33
N LEU A 42 8.67 -18.83 8.61
CA LEU A 42 7.94 -17.89 9.46
C LEU A 42 8.71 -16.58 9.66
N ALA A 43 10.00 -16.64 9.96
CA ALA A 43 10.88 -15.47 10.07
C ALA A 43 11.00 -14.67 8.78
N HIS A 44 10.79 -15.31 7.63
CA HIS A 44 10.73 -14.61 6.34
C HIS A 44 9.40 -13.84 6.15
N HIS A 45 8.29 -14.38 6.66
CA HIS A 45 6.96 -13.79 6.44
C HIS A 45 6.54 -12.79 7.52
N PHE A 46 7.04 -12.90 8.74
CA PHE A 46 6.51 -12.16 9.88
C PHE A 46 7.60 -11.37 10.60
N GLY A 47 7.24 -10.20 11.11
CA GLY A 47 8.15 -9.37 11.91
C GLY A 47 8.50 -10.04 13.23
N HIS A 48 9.62 -9.64 13.84
CA HIS A 48 10.08 -10.24 15.09
C HIS A 48 9.04 -10.12 16.22
N GLU A 49 8.42 -8.95 16.36
CA GLU A 49 7.38 -8.71 17.37
C GLU A 49 6.13 -9.55 17.13
N GLU A 50 5.71 -9.72 15.87
CA GLU A 50 4.56 -10.53 15.49
C GLU A 50 4.80 -12.01 15.81
N LEU A 51 6.01 -12.51 15.54
CA LEU A 51 6.43 -13.87 15.88
C LEU A 51 6.52 -14.10 17.39
N GLN A 52 7.04 -13.12 18.14
CA GLN A 52 7.10 -13.20 19.61
C GLN A 52 5.71 -13.19 20.23
N ALA A 53 4.80 -12.37 19.72
CA ALA A 53 3.41 -12.35 20.16
C ALA A 53 2.70 -13.69 19.91
N ASN A 54 3.08 -14.40 18.84
CA ASN A 54 2.64 -15.77 18.52
C ASN A 54 1.12 -15.96 18.59
N LEU A 55 0.38 -14.97 18.07
CA LEU A 55 -1.08 -14.98 18.00
C LEU A 55 -1.59 -16.09 17.07
N ASP A 56 -2.90 -16.31 17.06
CA ASP A 56 -3.57 -17.39 16.30
C ASP A 56 -3.16 -17.43 14.82
N LEU A 57 -2.92 -16.28 14.19
CA LEU A 57 -2.42 -16.19 12.81
C LEU A 57 -1.09 -16.92 12.65
N ILE A 58 -0.12 -16.66 13.53
CA ILE A 58 1.22 -17.28 13.48
C ILE A 58 1.13 -18.78 13.75
N GLN A 59 0.30 -19.18 14.72
CA GLN A 59 0.11 -20.61 15.03
C GLN A 59 -0.52 -21.36 13.85
N THR A 60 -1.52 -20.75 13.21
CA THR A 60 -2.20 -21.29 12.03
C THR A 60 -1.22 -21.43 10.87
N TYR A 61 -0.44 -20.39 10.57
CA TYR A 61 0.58 -20.45 9.51
C TYR A 61 1.70 -21.44 9.81
N ARG A 62 2.12 -21.57 11.07
CA ARG A 62 3.10 -22.58 11.48
C ARG A 62 2.59 -23.99 11.15
N LEU A 63 1.33 -24.28 11.46
CA LEU A 63 0.71 -25.57 11.15
C LEU A 63 0.59 -25.77 9.63
N HIS A 64 0.10 -24.77 8.89
CA HIS A 64 0.00 -24.84 7.42
C HIS A 64 1.36 -25.15 6.76
N ILE A 65 2.42 -24.45 7.16
CA ILE A 65 3.76 -24.68 6.60
C ILE A 65 4.28 -26.08 6.97
N ALA A 66 4.02 -26.55 8.20
CA ALA A 66 4.52 -27.83 8.68
C ALA A 66 3.75 -29.05 8.11
N GLN A 67 2.45 -28.90 7.83
CA GLN A 67 1.55 -30.03 7.55
C GLN A 67 1.02 -30.05 6.13
N ASP A 68 0.76 -28.89 5.52
CA ASP A 68 0.10 -28.83 4.21
C ASP A 68 1.10 -28.81 3.05
N ILE A 69 2.37 -28.55 3.35
CA ILE A 69 3.45 -28.45 2.36
C ILE A 69 4.40 -29.63 2.51
N ASN A 70 4.78 -30.25 1.39
CA ASN A 70 5.85 -31.25 1.37
C ASN A 70 7.20 -30.59 1.77
N GLN A 71 7.80 -31.07 2.86
CA GLN A 71 8.98 -30.43 3.46
C GLN A 71 10.23 -30.51 2.58
N ASP A 72 10.41 -31.60 1.82
CA ASP A 72 11.55 -31.75 0.91
C ASP A 72 11.47 -30.73 -0.23
N ASN A 73 10.28 -30.59 -0.83
CA ASN A 73 10.03 -29.59 -1.88
C ASN A 73 10.13 -28.16 -1.34
N LEU A 74 9.68 -27.92 -0.10
CA LEU A 74 9.82 -26.62 0.57
C LEU A 74 11.30 -26.25 0.74
N GLN A 75 12.15 -27.20 1.14
CA GLN A 75 13.59 -26.99 1.26
C GLN A 75 14.23 -26.61 -0.08
N LEU A 76 13.85 -27.30 -1.17
CA LEU A 76 14.33 -26.97 -2.51
C LEU A 76 13.87 -25.57 -2.94
N PHE A 77 12.60 -25.23 -2.72
CA PHE A 77 12.05 -23.92 -3.03
C PHE A 77 12.75 -22.80 -2.25
N LEU A 78 12.91 -22.97 -0.93
CA LEU A 78 13.61 -22.02 -0.07
C LEU A 78 15.09 -21.84 -0.49
N THR A 79 15.75 -22.94 -0.88
CA THR A 79 17.13 -22.89 -1.40
C THR A 79 17.20 -22.10 -2.71
N SER A 80 16.22 -22.28 -3.60
CA SER A 80 16.12 -21.50 -4.83
C SER A 80 15.88 -20.02 -4.54
N TYR A 81 14.97 -19.68 -3.62
CA TYR A 81 14.70 -18.29 -3.24
C TYR A 81 15.92 -17.60 -2.62
N ASN A 82 16.65 -18.30 -1.75
CA ASN A 82 17.85 -17.78 -1.11
C ASN A 82 19.04 -17.63 -2.07
N SER A 83 19.03 -18.34 -3.20
CA SER A 83 20.07 -18.24 -4.24
C SER A 83 19.69 -17.32 -5.40
N ARG A 84 18.59 -16.55 -5.27
CA ARG A 84 18.18 -15.55 -6.26
C ARG A 84 19.31 -14.55 -6.54
N ARG A 85 19.42 -14.15 -7.81
CA ARG A 85 20.32 -13.07 -8.24
C ARG A 85 19.58 -11.74 -8.19
N ASP A 86 20.35 -10.66 -8.22
CA ASP A 86 19.78 -9.33 -8.37
C ASP A 86 18.94 -9.26 -9.65
N LEU A 87 17.79 -8.59 -9.57
CA LEU A 87 16.88 -8.44 -10.70
C LEU A 87 17.44 -7.48 -11.76
N GLU A 88 18.44 -6.67 -11.40
CA GLU A 88 19.14 -5.66 -12.20
C GLU A 88 18.16 -4.67 -12.83
N ILE A 89 17.14 -4.29 -12.04
CA ILE A 89 16.25 -3.19 -12.41
C ILE A 89 16.90 -1.86 -12.06
N GLU A 90 16.76 -0.88 -12.94
CA GLU A 90 17.25 0.48 -12.72
C GLU A 90 16.19 1.50 -13.10
N ARG A 91 16.17 2.61 -12.35
CA ARG A 91 15.21 3.68 -12.60
C ARG A 91 15.60 4.39 -13.91
N PRO A 92 14.69 4.51 -14.89
CA PRO A 92 14.98 5.23 -16.11
C PRO A 92 15.21 6.72 -15.82
N VAL A 93 16.19 7.31 -16.51
CA VAL A 93 16.48 8.75 -16.42
C VAL A 93 15.65 9.49 -17.46
N LEU A 94 14.88 10.48 -17.01
CA LEU A 94 14.06 11.32 -17.88
C LEU A 94 14.94 12.04 -18.93
N GLY A 95 14.49 12.01 -20.19
CA GLY A 95 15.21 12.63 -21.32
C GLY A 95 16.24 11.73 -22.00
N ILE A 96 16.53 10.54 -21.46
CA ILE A 96 17.26 9.47 -22.14
C ILE A 96 16.24 8.44 -22.64
N SER A 97 16.46 7.84 -23.81
CA SER A 97 15.54 6.87 -24.43
C SER A 97 15.05 5.82 -23.42
N GLU A 98 13.72 5.66 -23.31
CA GLU A 98 13.05 4.73 -22.39
C GLU A 98 13.45 3.26 -22.61
N ASN A 99 14.06 2.93 -23.75
CA ASN A 99 14.44 1.57 -24.11
C ASN A 99 15.82 1.13 -23.58
N THR A 100 16.58 2.03 -22.95
CA THR A 100 17.94 1.72 -22.49
C THR A 100 17.97 1.09 -21.09
N ALA A 101 17.03 1.46 -20.21
CA ALA A 101 16.98 0.94 -18.84
C ALA A 101 16.20 -0.38 -18.74
N LYS A 102 16.81 -1.39 -18.12
CA LYS A 102 16.14 -2.63 -17.72
C LYS A 102 15.22 -2.32 -16.55
N THR A 103 13.92 -2.24 -16.81
CA THR A 103 12.90 -1.94 -15.79
C THR A 103 11.53 -2.51 -16.20
N LEU A 104 10.55 -2.47 -15.30
CA LEU A 104 9.18 -2.87 -15.62
C LEU A 104 8.55 -1.88 -16.61
N LYS A 105 7.92 -2.38 -17.67
CA LYS A 105 7.25 -1.55 -18.68
C LYS A 105 5.76 -1.33 -18.38
N CYS A 106 5.17 -2.23 -17.60
CA CYS A 106 3.80 -2.18 -17.13
C CYS A 106 3.67 -1.39 -15.81
N PRO A 107 2.46 -0.92 -15.47
CA PRO A 107 2.14 -0.44 -14.13
C PRO A 107 2.46 -1.47 -13.05
N ALA A 108 2.94 -1.00 -11.89
CA ALA A 108 3.24 -1.83 -10.74
C ALA A 108 2.71 -1.21 -9.44
N LEU A 109 2.03 -2.01 -8.62
CA LEU A 109 1.66 -1.68 -7.26
C LEU A 109 2.53 -2.50 -6.30
N LEU A 110 3.46 -1.83 -5.62
CA LEU A 110 4.28 -2.42 -4.57
C LEU A 110 3.52 -2.34 -3.24
N VAL A 111 3.45 -3.45 -2.50
CA VAL A 111 2.70 -3.52 -1.24
C VAL A 111 3.58 -4.10 -0.14
N VAL A 112 3.57 -3.45 1.01
CA VAL A 112 4.28 -3.93 2.21
C VAL A 112 3.57 -3.46 3.47
N GLY A 113 3.51 -4.31 4.50
CA GLY A 113 3.08 -3.88 5.83
C GLY A 113 4.18 -3.10 6.55
N ASP A 114 3.83 -2.11 7.36
CA ASP A 114 4.80 -1.28 8.08
C ASP A 114 5.69 -2.04 9.07
N ASN A 115 5.21 -3.17 9.60
CA ASN A 115 5.92 -4.07 10.50
C ASN A 115 6.47 -5.33 9.78
N SER A 116 6.44 -5.35 8.45
CA SER A 116 6.96 -6.48 7.64
C SER A 116 8.49 -6.52 7.63
N PRO A 117 9.13 -7.70 7.65
CA PRO A 117 10.57 -7.80 7.43
C PRO A 117 11.01 -7.36 6.03
N ALA A 118 10.08 -7.20 5.09
CA ALA A 118 10.37 -6.81 3.70
C ALA A 118 10.34 -5.30 3.43
N VAL A 119 10.10 -4.44 4.44
CA VAL A 119 9.94 -2.98 4.25
C VAL A 119 11.13 -2.38 3.50
N GLU A 120 12.35 -2.66 3.94
CA GLU A 120 13.56 -2.09 3.32
C GLU A 120 13.72 -2.54 1.86
N ALA A 121 13.51 -3.83 1.60
CA ALA A 121 13.62 -4.40 0.26
C ALA A 121 12.58 -3.84 -0.72
N VAL A 122 11.34 -3.63 -0.25
CA VAL A 122 10.27 -3.05 -1.07
C VAL A 122 10.51 -1.56 -1.33
N VAL A 123 11.02 -0.82 -0.35
CA VAL A 123 11.41 0.59 -0.52
C VAL A 123 12.56 0.70 -1.53
N GLU A 124 13.54 -0.20 -1.46
CA GLU A 124 14.63 -0.26 -2.44
C GLU A 124 14.12 -0.64 -3.83
N CYS A 125 13.19 -1.59 -3.94
CA CYS A 125 12.53 -1.91 -5.20
C CYS A 125 11.86 -0.67 -5.82
N ASN A 126 11.14 0.12 -4.99
CA ASN A 126 10.52 1.36 -5.44
C ASN A 126 11.56 2.39 -5.93
N SER A 127 12.72 2.49 -5.27
CA SER A 127 13.80 3.40 -5.65
C SER A 127 14.34 3.07 -7.06
N ARG A 128 14.33 1.79 -7.44
CA ARG A 128 14.83 1.27 -8.72
C ARG A 128 13.80 1.20 -9.86
N LEU A 129 12.53 1.46 -9.59
CA LEU A 129 11.47 1.42 -10.61
C LEU A 129 11.11 2.79 -11.17
N ASP A 130 10.44 2.80 -12.34
CA ASP A 130 9.91 4.00 -12.97
C ASP A 130 8.80 4.61 -12.08
N PRO A 131 8.98 5.83 -11.55
CA PRO A 131 8.01 6.46 -10.66
C PRO A 131 6.70 6.85 -11.36
N THR A 132 6.67 6.93 -12.70
CA THR A 132 5.44 7.27 -13.44
C THR A 132 4.49 6.08 -13.58
N LYS A 133 5.01 4.86 -13.38
CA LYS A 133 4.26 3.59 -13.52
C LYS A 133 4.17 2.80 -12.22
N THR A 134 4.87 3.23 -11.17
CA THR A 134 4.97 2.47 -9.92
C THR A 134 4.35 3.23 -8.76
N THR A 135 3.51 2.56 -7.98
CA THR A 135 2.95 3.06 -6.73
C THR A 135 3.42 2.21 -5.58
N LEU A 136 3.84 2.83 -4.47
CA LEU A 136 4.17 2.14 -3.23
C LEU A 136 3.04 2.33 -2.22
N LEU A 137 2.45 1.22 -1.79
CA LEU A 137 1.47 1.15 -0.70
C LEU A 137 2.13 0.53 0.53
N LYS A 138 2.47 1.38 1.50
CA LYS A 138 2.86 0.94 2.86
C LYS A 138 1.61 0.87 3.73
N MET A 139 1.23 -0.32 4.16
CA MET A 139 0.01 -0.55 4.94
C MET A 139 0.30 -0.38 6.43
N ALA A 140 -0.33 0.62 7.05
CA ALA A 140 -0.21 0.87 8.48
C ALA A 140 -0.85 -0.25 9.32
N ASP A 141 -0.29 -0.51 10.49
CA ASP A 141 -0.73 -1.54 11.44
C ASP A 141 -0.76 -2.94 10.81
N CYS A 142 0.24 -3.26 9.97
CA CYS A 142 0.26 -4.48 9.19
C CYS A 142 1.63 -5.15 9.22
N GLY A 143 1.64 -6.44 9.56
CA GLY A 143 2.81 -7.30 9.45
C GLY A 143 3.06 -7.78 8.03
N GLY A 144 3.73 -8.91 7.88
CA GLY A 144 4.17 -9.37 6.57
C GLY A 144 3.16 -10.18 5.75
N LEU A 145 1.89 -10.33 6.18
CA LEU A 145 0.82 -10.88 5.35
C LEU A 145 -0.35 -9.89 5.13
N PRO A 146 -0.14 -8.77 4.42
CA PRO A 146 -1.17 -7.75 4.21
C PRO A 146 -2.45 -8.26 3.53
N GLN A 147 -2.32 -9.24 2.65
CA GLN A 147 -3.44 -9.87 1.96
C GLN A 147 -4.35 -10.71 2.87
N VAL A 148 -3.87 -11.08 4.06
CA VAL A 148 -4.63 -11.86 5.05
C VAL A 148 -5.11 -10.98 6.19
N VAL A 149 -4.24 -10.09 6.69
CA VAL A 149 -4.52 -9.24 7.85
C VAL A 149 -5.41 -8.05 7.49
N GLN A 150 -5.22 -7.45 6.30
CA GLN A 150 -5.95 -6.26 5.87
C GLN A 150 -6.55 -6.41 4.45
N PRO A 151 -7.32 -7.47 4.16
CA PRO A 151 -7.82 -7.75 2.82
C PRO A 151 -8.74 -6.64 2.28
N GLY A 152 -9.49 -5.95 3.14
CA GLY A 152 -10.36 -4.85 2.73
C GLY A 152 -9.59 -3.66 2.15
N LYS A 153 -8.56 -3.19 2.87
CA LYS A 153 -7.68 -2.10 2.41
C LYS A 153 -6.91 -2.49 1.15
N LEU A 154 -6.38 -3.73 1.09
CA LEU A 154 -5.69 -4.23 -0.10
C LEU A 154 -6.63 -4.35 -1.31
N THR A 155 -7.86 -4.83 -1.11
CA THR A 155 -8.86 -4.94 -2.18
C THR A 155 -9.23 -3.57 -2.74
N GLU A 156 -9.36 -2.57 -1.87
CA GLU A 156 -9.62 -1.20 -2.32
C GLU A 156 -8.46 -0.62 -3.12
N ALA A 157 -7.22 -0.81 -2.66
CA ALA A 157 -6.03 -0.41 -3.43
C ALA A 157 -5.94 -1.14 -4.78
N PHE A 158 -6.24 -2.43 -4.80
CA PHE A 158 -6.28 -3.22 -6.04
C PHE A 158 -7.34 -2.70 -7.01
N LYS A 159 -8.54 -2.36 -6.51
CA LYS A 159 -9.59 -1.74 -7.32
C LYS A 159 -9.10 -0.45 -7.99
N TYR A 160 -8.43 0.44 -7.25
CA TYR A 160 -7.90 1.67 -7.83
C TYR A 160 -6.77 1.42 -8.83
N PHE A 161 -5.90 0.43 -8.58
CA PHE A 161 -4.87 0.03 -9.52
C PHE A 161 -5.46 -0.45 -10.86
N VAL A 162 -6.46 -1.33 -10.79
CA VAL A 162 -7.19 -1.85 -11.97
C VAL A 162 -7.93 -0.72 -12.70
N GLN A 163 -8.55 0.22 -11.97
CA GLN A 163 -9.16 1.42 -12.56
C GLN A 163 -8.16 2.34 -13.25
N GLY A 164 -6.96 2.50 -12.68
CA GLY A 164 -5.87 3.26 -13.30
C GLY A 164 -5.41 2.68 -14.64
N MET A 165 -5.59 1.38 -14.85
CA MET A 165 -5.33 0.70 -16.14
C MET A 165 -6.50 0.80 -17.13
N GLY A 166 -7.62 1.46 -16.75
CA GLY A 166 -8.81 1.60 -17.59
C GLY A 166 -9.85 0.48 -17.44
N TYR A 167 -9.63 -0.46 -16.54
CA TYR A 167 -10.56 -1.55 -16.25
C TYR A 167 -11.58 -1.17 -15.17
N MET A 168 -12.75 -1.81 -15.17
CA MET A 168 -13.80 -1.62 -14.14
C MET A 168 -14.19 -0.15 -13.84
N PRO A 169 -14.44 0.71 -14.84
CA PRO A 169 -14.77 2.13 -14.61
C PRO A 169 -16.11 2.34 -13.89
N ALA A 170 -17.02 1.36 -13.97
CA ALA A 170 -18.33 1.41 -13.34
C ALA A 170 -18.33 0.97 -11.85
N ALA A 171 -17.20 0.47 -11.33
CA ALA A 171 -17.11 0.11 -9.92
C ALA A 171 -17.06 1.40 -9.06
N SER A 172 -18.09 1.60 -8.24
CA SER A 172 -18.20 2.80 -7.41
C SER A 172 -16.96 2.97 -6.52
N MET A 173 -16.48 4.20 -6.40
CA MET A 173 -15.55 4.54 -5.33
C MET A 173 -16.25 4.31 -4.00
N THR A 174 -15.60 3.59 -3.09
CA THR A 174 -16.09 3.41 -1.74
C THR A 174 -15.84 4.77 -1.10
N ARG A 175 -16.83 5.66 -1.16
CA ARG A 175 -16.67 6.98 -0.54
C ARG A 175 -16.27 6.75 0.91
N LEU A 176 -15.17 7.37 1.34
CA LEU A 176 -14.99 7.76 2.73
C LEU A 176 -16.30 8.46 3.11
N ILE A 177 -17.12 7.80 3.95
CA ILE A 177 -18.32 8.41 4.49
C ILE A 177 -17.81 9.56 5.33
N ARG A 178 -17.78 10.76 4.73
CA ARG A 178 -17.57 12.00 5.47
C ARG A 178 -18.69 12.04 6.48
N SER A 179 -18.37 11.75 7.74
CA SER A 179 -19.28 11.92 8.86
C SER A 179 -19.89 13.30 8.72
N ARG A 180 -21.17 13.35 8.31
CA ARG A 180 -21.93 14.59 8.32
C ARG A 180 -22.13 14.91 9.78
N THR A 181 -21.27 15.75 10.35
CA THR A 181 -21.56 16.43 11.60
C THR A 181 -22.84 17.22 11.40
N HIS A 182 -23.96 16.66 11.84
CA HIS A 182 -25.15 17.45 12.10
C HIS A 182 -24.81 18.34 13.29
N SER A 183 -24.51 19.61 13.03
CA SER A 183 -24.40 20.62 14.07
C SER A 183 -25.79 20.79 14.71
N SER A 184 -26.02 20.10 15.82
CA SER A 184 -27.14 20.38 16.71
C SER A 184 -26.87 21.73 17.38
N SER A 185 -27.52 22.79 16.89
CA SER A 185 -27.52 24.09 17.54
C SER A 185 -28.14 23.97 18.94
N SER A 186 -27.42 24.46 19.93
CA SER A 186 -27.79 24.43 21.34
C SER A 186 -29.08 25.21 21.63
N VAL A 187 -29.95 24.60 22.42
CA VAL A 187 -31.05 25.24 23.14
C VAL A 187 -30.46 26.16 24.22
N GLY A 188 -30.75 27.46 24.10
CA GLY A 188 -30.44 28.48 25.10
C GLY A 188 -31.66 29.37 25.33
N SER A 189 -32.18 29.32 26.55
CA SER A 189 -33.42 29.93 27.04
C SER A 189 -33.44 31.47 27.01
N GLY A 190 -34.63 32.03 26.80
CA GLY A 190 -34.97 33.43 27.08
C GLY A 190 -36.45 33.70 26.81
N GLU A 191 -37.25 33.85 27.87
CA GLU A 191 -38.65 34.27 27.80
C GLU A 191 -38.79 35.73 27.34
N SER A 192 -39.68 36.01 26.37
CA SER A 192 -40.59 37.17 26.38
C SER A 192 -41.54 37.20 25.16
N ILE A 193 -42.80 36.83 25.42
CA ILE A 193 -44.06 37.51 25.14
C ILE A 193 -44.18 38.47 23.91
N ARG A 194 -45.20 38.16 23.09
CA ARG A 194 -46.11 38.99 22.22
C ARG A 194 -45.85 39.12 20.70
N SER A 195 -46.86 38.58 19.99
CA SER A 195 -47.68 39.22 18.94
C SER A 195 -47.23 39.23 17.47
N ARG A 196 -47.98 38.43 16.69
CA ARG A 196 -48.78 38.75 15.48
C ARG A 196 -48.14 39.54 14.30
N SER A 197 -48.32 38.90 13.13
CA SER A 197 -48.82 39.43 11.85
C SER A 197 -47.90 40.11 10.81
N HIS A 198 -48.04 39.58 9.57
CA HIS A 198 -48.23 40.27 8.28
C HIS A 198 -47.04 40.94 7.53
N THR A 199 -46.75 40.35 6.37
CA THR A 199 -46.61 40.92 5.01
C THR A 199 -45.69 42.11 4.69
N SER A 200 -44.90 41.87 3.64
CA SER A 200 -44.65 42.71 2.44
C SER A 200 -43.43 43.66 2.36
N ASN A 201 -42.71 43.44 1.25
CA ASN A 201 -42.17 44.40 0.27
C ASN A 201 -40.97 45.34 0.54
N HIS A 202 -40.05 45.25 -0.44
CA HIS A 202 -39.43 46.32 -1.26
C HIS A 202 -38.05 46.91 -0.90
N GLY A 203 -37.29 47.14 -1.98
CA GLY A 203 -36.22 48.14 -2.13
C GLY A 203 -34.81 47.53 -2.23
N GLU A 204 -34.27 47.21 -3.42
CA GLU A 204 -33.61 48.08 -4.43
C GLU A 204 -32.21 48.61 -4.07
N GLY A 205 -31.28 48.41 -5.02
CA GLY A 205 -30.01 49.15 -5.21
C GLY A 205 -28.79 48.51 -4.55
N SER A 206 -27.59 48.44 -5.15
CA SER A 206 -27.06 48.94 -6.42
C SER A 206 -25.64 48.40 -6.61
N ALA A 207 -25.27 48.15 -7.87
CA ALA A 207 -23.95 48.27 -8.53
C ALA A 207 -22.64 47.72 -7.91
N GLY A 208 -21.91 46.93 -8.72
CA GLY A 208 -20.46 46.73 -8.60
C GLY A 208 -19.94 45.53 -9.41
N THR A 209 -19.36 45.80 -10.57
CA THR A 209 -18.85 44.90 -11.63
C THR A 209 -17.57 44.08 -11.28
N PRO A 210 -17.19 43.08 -12.12
CA PRO A 210 -16.24 42.00 -11.82
C PRO A 210 -14.83 42.19 -12.42
N GLU A 211 -13.84 41.43 -11.94
CA GLU A 211 -12.52 41.06 -12.54
C GLU A 211 -11.86 40.05 -11.55
N GLY A 212 -11.42 38.82 -11.86
CA GLY A 212 -10.40 38.33 -12.82
C GLY A 212 -8.98 38.66 -12.30
N ILE A 213 -7.95 37.81 -12.12
CA ILE A 213 -7.52 36.48 -12.60
C ILE A 213 -6.33 35.99 -11.68
N ASP A 214 -6.18 34.67 -11.54
CA ASP A 214 -4.99 33.79 -11.30
C ASP A 214 -4.12 33.67 -10.01
N LEU A 215 -4.08 32.39 -9.57
CA LEU A 215 -2.94 31.47 -9.29
C LEU A 215 -1.92 31.75 -8.18
N GLN A 216 -1.97 30.92 -7.13
CA GLN A 216 -0.84 30.06 -6.74
C GLN A 216 -1.28 28.97 -5.74
N ASP A 217 -1.42 27.75 -6.23
CA ASP A 217 -1.61 26.54 -5.39
C ASP A 217 -0.26 25.84 -5.27
N ALA A 218 0.30 25.83 -4.06
CA ALA A 218 1.46 25.03 -3.70
C ALA A 218 0.99 23.62 -3.26
N PRO A 219 1.74 22.54 -3.54
CA PRO A 219 1.28 21.19 -3.22
C PRO A 219 1.27 20.98 -1.70
N GLN A 220 0.07 20.82 -1.14
CA GLN A 220 -0.10 20.42 0.25
C GLN A 220 0.20 18.93 0.40
N THR A 221 1.30 18.63 1.08
CA THR A 221 1.56 17.32 1.67
C THR A 221 0.43 16.99 2.63
N MET A 222 -0.31 15.92 2.37
CA MET A 222 -1.34 15.43 3.28
C MET A 222 -0.77 14.26 4.08
N GLU A 223 -0.34 14.53 5.30
CA GLU A 223 -0.14 13.50 6.30
C GLU A 223 -1.51 13.14 6.90
N VAL A 224 -1.83 11.85 6.88
CA VAL A 224 -2.99 11.32 7.60
C VAL A 224 -2.45 10.62 8.83
N SER A 225 -2.55 11.29 9.98
CA SER A 225 -2.33 10.67 11.28
C SER A 225 -3.53 9.81 11.64
N CYS A 226 -3.25 8.56 12.03
CA CYS A 226 -4.06 7.78 12.96
C CYS A 226 -3.41 7.91 14.35
#